data_AF-A0A6H2W0P1-F1
#
_entry.id   AF-A0A6H2W0P1-F1
#
_cell.length_a   1.000
_cell.length_b   1.000
_cell.length_c   1.000
_cell.angle_alpha   90.00
_cell.angle_beta   90.00
_cell.angle_gamma   90.00
#
_symmetry.space_group_name_H-M   'P 1'
#
loop_
_entity.id
_entity.type
_entity.pdbx_description
1 polymer ?
#
loop_
_entity_poly.entity_id
_entity_poly.type
_entity_poly.pdbx_seq_one_letter_code
_entity_poly.pdbx_strand_id
1 'polypeptide(L)'
;MLSCIFQDTIFLSSFLAVSLICMTTALWGTILLVERQPLLSESLSHACYPGLLIGALLSYKVPAFSDSLWVIIFFGCLASVLGCLGISFLEKKLAMHKDSALCLVLVSFFGVGVILVSYVKDCCPLLYNKINAYLYGQAATLGYTEAKLALIIFCLSAVVLWWWYRQISVAIFDREFAYSCGLRTRTAELVVLVFISLVIVSGVRSVGILLISAMFVAPPLSARQLSDRLSTILILSSIFGGICGALGCYFSVAFTCQTVVEGKPISIILPTGPLVVFFAGVLVFLCLIFSWKTGWITRYFRRKWFLFSRDEEHLLKIFWYLREQNTYQVGVRDFVRSRKYQEYFGDKVFPRFRMFLLCKKGLVSCSEHQWSLTDKGLARAAKLVRAHRLWESYLVSQLGFNKNEVHHFAEEMEHVLTDELDSTLSQMLQDPDYDPHQREIPKRTRKSDGC
;
A
#
# COMPACT_ATOMS: atom_id res chain seq x y z
N MET A 1 26.35 7.30 -21.65
CA MET A 1 24.90 7.37 -21.98
C MET A 1 24.15 8.29 -21.01
N LEU A 2 24.21 8.07 -19.69
CA LEU A 2 23.62 8.98 -18.67
C LEU A 2 24.17 10.44 -18.73
N SER A 3 25.48 10.61 -18.93
CA SER A 3 26.11 11.95 -18.98
C SER A 3 25.71 12.80 -20.18
N CYS A 4 25.47 12.20 -21.35
CA CYS A 4 25.02 12.92 -22.54
C CYS A 4 23.55 13.34 -22.44
N ILE A 5 22.70 12.51 -21.82
CA ILE A 5 21.25 12.77 -21.70
C ILE A 5 20.98 13.98 -20.78
N PHE A 6 21.75 14.15 -19.70
CA PHE A 6 21.59 15.30 -18.79
C PHE A 6 22.27 16.59 -19.27
N GLN A 7 22.96 16.56 -20.41
CA GLN A 7 23.59 17.73 -21.00
C GLN A 7 22.60 18.56 -21.84
N ASP A 8 21.52 17.92 -22.32
CA ASP A 8 20.40 18.60 -22.97
C ASP A 8 19.54 19.36 -21.94
N THR A 9 19.61 20.68 -22.01
CA THR A 9 18.93 21.61 -21.09
C THR A 9 17.41 21.46 -21.10
N ILE A 10 16.83 21.10 -22.25
CA ILE A 10 15.39 20.86 -22.43
C ILE A 10 14.97 19.58 -21.70
N PHE A 11 15.77 18.51 -21.79
CA PHE A 11 15.46 17.27 -21.09
C PHE A 11 15.55 17.45 -19.57
N LEU A 12 16.61 18.09 -19.08
CA LEU A 12 16.78 18.31 -17.64
C LEU A 12 15.62 19.13 -17.04
N SER A 13 15.18 20.18 -17.73
CA SER A 13 14.07 21.01 -17.27
C SER A 13 12.74 20.26 -17.27
N SER A 14 12.45 19.47 -18.31
CA SER A 14 11.29 18.58 -18.36
C SER A 14 11.30 17.52 -17.26
N PHE A 15 12.44 16.83 -17.07
CA PHE A 15 12.63 15.80 -16.06
C PHE A 15 12.37 16.33 -14.65
N LEU A 16 12.93 17.49 -14.31
CA LEU A 16 12.73 18.13 -13.00
C LEU A 16 11.28 18.57 -12.82
N ALA A 17 10.68 19.21 -13.84
CA ALA A 17 9.30 19.68 -13.76
C ALA A 17 8.32 18.52 -13.54
N VAL A 18 8.39 17.46 -14.34
CA VAL A 18 7.49 16.30 -14.23
C VAL A 18 7.67 15.58 -12.91
N SER A 19 8.92 15.35 -12.47
CA SER A 19 9.19 14.71 -11.18
C SER A 19 8.58 15.50 -10.02
N LEU A 20 8.80 16.82 -9.97
CA LEU A 20 8.26 17.69 -8.90
C LEU A 20 6.73 17.77 -8.92
N ILE A 21 6.11 17.79 -10.09
CA ILE A 21 4.65 17.75 -10.21
C ILE A 21 4.10 16.39 -9.72
N CYS A 22 4.75 15.27 -10.06
CA CYS A 22 4.35 13.97 -9.54
C CYS A 22 4.56 13.87 -8.02
N MET A 23 5.61 14.48 -7.46
CA MET A 23 5.83 14.54 -6.01
C MET A 23 4.74 15.36 -5.30
N THR A 24 4.39 16.55 -5.83
CA THR A 24 3.32 17.40 -5.24
C THR A 24 1.95 16.77 -5.29
N THR A 25 1.58 16.20 -6.45
CA THR A 25 0.29 15.52 -6.62
C THR A 25 0.20 14.30 -5.72
N ALA A 26 1.27 13.51 -5.61
CA ALA A 26 1.33 12.37 -4.69
C ALA A 26 1.28 12.78 -3.21
N LEU A 27 1.83 13.94 -2.82
CA LEU A 27 1.72 14.46 -1.46
C LEU A 27 0.25 14.75 -1.09
N TRP A 28 -0.43 15.59 -1.86
CA TRP A 28 -1.83 15.94 -1.59
C TRP A 28 -2.79 14.77 -1.82
N GLY A 29 -2.46 13.86 -2.72
CA GLY A 29 -3.20 12.62 -2.94
C GLY A 29 -3.27 11.70 -1.72
N THR A 30 -2.27 11.73 -0.83
CA THR A 30 -2.36 10.96 0.42
C THR A 30 -3.50 11.41 1.31
N ILE A 31 -3.74 12.71 1.40
CA ILE A 31 -4.80 13.27 2.24
C ILE A 31 -6.16 12.82 1.69
N LEU A 32 -6.36 12.93 0.37
CA LEU A 32 -7.59 12.48 -0.28
C LEU A 32 -7.81 10.96 -0.15
N LEU A 33 -6.75 10.17 -0.23
CA LEU A 33 -6.82 8.72 -0.04
C LEU A 33 -7.25 8.37 1.40
N VAL A 34 -6.66 9.03 2.40
CA VAL A 34 -6.98 8.78 3.82
C VAL A 34 -8.40 9.23 4.16
N GLU A 35 -8.87 10.33 3.57
CA GLU A 35 -10.27 10.80 3.66
C GLU A 35 -11.27 9.91 2.90
N ARG A 36 -10.80 8.85 2.21
CA ARG A 36 -11.59 7.93 1.38
C ARG A 36 -12.32 8.64 0.24
N GLN A 37 -11.71 9.68 -0.33
CA GLN A 37 -12.30 10.49 -1.41
C GLN A 37 -11.35 10.64 -2.61
N PRO A 38 -10.83 9.54 -3.19
CA PRO A 38 -9.94 9.65 -4.36
C PRO A 38 -10.65 10.25 -5.59
N LEU A 39 -11.95 9.99 -5.77
CA LEU A 39 -12.79 10.49 -6.87
C LEU A 39 -12.94 12.02 -6.88
N LEU A 40 -12.66 12.69 -5.76
CA LEU A 40 -12.70 14.14 -5.67
C LEU A 40 -11.63 14.78 -6.57
N SER A 41 -10.46 14.15 -6.71
CA SER A 41 -9.38 14.64 -7.58
C SER A 41 -9.77 14.64 -9.06
N GLU A 42 -10.45 13.59 -9.52
CA GLU A 42 -10.95 13.46 -10.89
C GLU A 42 -12.05 14.50 -11.16
N SER A 43 -13.01 14.61 -10.24
CA SER A 43 -14.10 15.59 -10.31
C SER A 43 -13.60 17.03 -10.40
N LEU A 44 -12.62 17.40 -9.55
CA LEU A 44 -12.02 18.73 -9.58
C LEU A 44 -11.22 19.01 -10.85
N SER A 45 -10.52 18.00 -11.39
CA SER A 45 -9.73 18.15 -12.62
C SER A 45 -10.62 18.49 -13.82
N HIS A 46 -11.79 17.85 -13.93
CA HIS A 46 -12.79 18.17 -14.97
C HIS A 46 -13.58 19.45 -14.65
N ALA A 47 -13.84 19.75 -13.37
CA ALA A 47 -14.48 21.01 -12.98
C ALA A 47 -13.63 22.25 -13.29
N CYS A 48 -12.29 22.11 -13.27
CA CYS A 48 -11.34 23.15 -13.62
C CYS A 48 -11.35 23.49 -15.13
N TYR A 49 -11.70 22.52 -15.98
CA TYR A 49 -11.65 22.61 -17.44
C TYR A 49 -12.33 23.86 -18.04
N PRO A 50 -13.62 24.17 -17.75
CA PRO A 50 -14.25 25.39 -18.24
C PRO A 50 -13.57 26.67 -17.73
N GLY A 51 -13.05 26.68 -16.50
CA GLY A 51 -12.33 27.83 -15.93
C GLY A 51 -11.03 28.14 -16.66
N LEU A 52 -10.24 27.11 -16.99
CA LEU A 52 -9.02 27.26 -17.78
C LEU A 52 -9.30 27.83 -19.17
N LEU A 53 -10.37 27.38 -19.81
CA LEU A 53 -10.80 27.85 -21.12
C LEU A 53 -11.25 29.31 -21.11
N ILE A 54 -12.06 29.70 -20.10
CA ILE A 54 -12.48 31.09 -19.91
C ILE A 54 -11.24 31.97 -19.66
N GLY A 55 -10.31 31.53 -18.81
CA GLY A 55 -9.07 32.25 -18.54
C GLY A 55 -8.21 32.44 -19.79
N ALA A 56 -8.09 31.40 -20.62
CA ALA A 56 -7.35 31.46 -21.89
C ALA A 56 -8.03 32.39 -22.90
N LEU A 57 -9.36 32.35 -23.02
CA LEU A 57 -10.12 33.24 -23.88
C LEU A 57 -10.01 34.71 -23.44
N LEU A 58 -10.06 34.97 -22.13
CA LEU A 58 -9.94 36.31 -21.59
C LEU A 58 -8.55 36.89 -21.82
N SER A 59 -7.50 36.08 -21.64
CA SER A 59 -6.12 36.48 -21.92
C SER A 59 -5.91 36.84 -23.39
N TYR A 60 -6.66 36.23 -24.31
CA TYR A 60 -6.61 36.55 -25.74
C TYR A 60 -7.41 37.80 -26.11
N LYS A 61 -8.61 37.99 -25.54
CA LYS A 61 -9.49 39.12 -25.88
C LYS A 61 -9.06 40.44 -25.24
N VAL A 62 -8.47 40.40 -24.04
CA VAL A 62 -8.16 41.60 -23.27
C VAL A 62 -6.66 41.89 -23.34
N PRO A 63 -6.21 42.93 -24.06
CA PRO A 63 -4.79 43.21 -24.26
C PRO A 63 -4.03 43.52 -22.95
N ALA A 64 -4.72 44.00 -21.91
CA ALA A 64 -4.16 44.22 -20.58
C ALA A 64 -3.67 42.93 -19.87
N PHE A 65 -4.15 41.75 -20.32
CA PHE A 65 -3.82 40.45 -19.74
C PHE A 65 -3.08 39.53 -20.72
N SER A 66 -2.49 40.10 -21.77
CA SER A 66 -1.76 39.34 -22.79
C SER A 66 -0.68 38.47 -22.16
N ASP A 67 -0.72 37.16 -22.44
CA ASP A 67 0.23 36.12 -21.99
C ASP A 67 0.42 35.96 -20.47
N SER A 68 -0.49 36.49 -19.65
CA SER A 68 -0.42 36.33 -18.20
C SER A 68 -0.90 34.95 -17.74
N LEU A 69 0.04 34.02 -17.55
CA LEU A 69 -0.21 32.67 -17.00
C LEU A 69 -1.04 32.69 -15.69
N TRP A 70 -0.87 33.74 -14.89
CA TRP A 70 -1.58 33.94 -13.63
C TRP A 70 -3.09 34.04 -13.80
N VAL A 71 -3.57 34.62 -14.92
CA VAL A 71 -5.00 34.77 -15.19
C VAL A 71 -5.64 33.41 -15.44
N ILE A 72 -4.97 32.54 -16.21
CA ILE A 72 -5.46 31.20 -16.48
C ILE A 72 -5.55 30.38 -15.19
N ILE A 73 -4.51 30.45 -14.35
CA ILE A 73 -4.49 29.76 -13.05
C ILE A 73 -5.61 30.27 -12.14
N PHE A 74 -5.82 31.58 -12.09
CA PHE A 74 -6.86 32.19 -11.25
C PHE A 74 -8.26 31.72 -11.64
N PHE A 75 -8.62 31.77 -12.93
CA PHE A 75 -9.93 31.32 -13.40
C PHE A 75 -10.12 29.80 -13.28
N GLY A 76 -9.06 29.00 -13.48
CA GLY A 76 -9.10 27.56 -13.22
C GLY A 76 -9.36 27.25 -11.74
N CYS A 77 -8.64 27.92 -10.84
CA CYS A 77 -8.83 27.76 -9.39
C CYS A 77 -10.23 28.21 -8.96
N LEU A 78 -10.72 29.34 -9.48
CA LEU A 78 -12.07 29.84 -9.22
C LEU A 78 -13.13 28.82 -9.65
N ALA A 79 -13.02 28.25 -10.85
CA ALA A 79 -13.94 27.22 -11.33
C ALA A 79 -13.91 25.94 -10.49
N SER A 80 -12.72 25.50 -10.08
CA SER A 80 -12.54 24.34 -9.19
C SER A 80 -13.16 24.57 -7.80
N VAL A 81 -12.98 25.76 -7.22
CA VAL A 81 -13.62 26.12 -5.94
C VAL A 81 -15.15 26.17 -6.10
N LEU A 82 -15.66 26.76 -7.19
CA LEU A 82 -17.10 26.75 -7.50
C LEU A 82 -17.64 25.33 -7.68
N GLY A 83 -16.89 24.44 -8.34
CA GLY A 83 -17.23 23.02 -8.45
C GLY A 83 -17.33 22.33 -7.09
N CYS A 84 -16.37 22.57 -6.19
CA CYS A 84 -16.40 22.01 -4.84
C CYS A 84 -17.53 22.55 -3.97
N LEU A 85 -17.84 23.85 -4.09
CA LEU A 85 -19.03 24.44 -3.47
C LEU A 85 -20.31 23.83 -4.04
N GLY A 86 -20.36 23.55 -5.34
CA GLY A 86 -21.45 22.83 -5.99
C GLY A 86 -21.64 21.42 -5.43
N ILE A 87 -20.55 20.67 -5.26
CA ILE A 87 -20.58 19.33 -4.61
C ILE A 87 -21.12 19.44 -3.18
N SER A 88 -20.60 20.39 -2.40
CA SER A 88 -21.03 20.60 -1.02
C SER A 88 -22.49 21.03 -0.90
N PHE A 89 -23.00 21.80 -1.87
CA PHE A 89 -24.38 22.21 -1.95
C PHE A 89 -25.31 21.03 -2.26
N LEU A 90 -24.95 20.19 -3.24
CA LEU A 90 -25.68 18.98 -3.60
C LEU A 90 -25.75 17.99 -2.43
N GLU A 91 -24.65 17.83 -1.70
CA GLU A 91 -24.59 16.95 -0.52
C GLU A 91 -25.47 17.47 0.62
N LYS A 92 -25.37 18.77 0.97
CA LYS A 92 -26.03 19.32 2.16
C LYS A 92 -27.47 19.74 1.96
N LYS A 93 -27.83 20.29 0.80
CA LYS A 93 -29.17 20.83 0.53
C LYS A 93 -30.07 19.84 -0.19
N LEU A 94 -29.50 19.06 -1.11
CA LEU A 94 -30.24 18.10 -1.93
C LEU A 94 -30.11 16.66 -1.43
N ALA A 95 -29.38 16.45 -0.32
CA ALA A 95 -29.20 15.16 0.36
C ALA A 95 -28.78 14.02 -0.59
N MET A 96 -27.98 14.34 -1.62
CA MET A 96 -27.49 13.34 -2.57
C MET A 96 -26.31 12.55 -1.99
N HIS A 97 -26.18 11.28 -2.38
CA HIS A 97 -24.99 10.49 -2.08
C HIS A 97 -23.75 11.16 -2.67
N LYS A 98 -22.65 11.13 -1.91
CA LYS A 98 -21.44 11.87 -2.23
C LYS A 98 -20.86 11.54 -3.61
N ASP A 99 -20.83 10.26 -3.96
CA ASP A 99 -20.31 9.82 -5.28
C ASP A 99 -21.20 10.28 -6.43
N SER A 100 -22.51 10.35 -6.21
CA SER A 100 -23.47 10.87 -7.20
C SER A 100 -23.30 12.38 -7.40
N ALA A 101 -23.09 13.14 -6.33
CA ALA A 101 -22.83 14.58 -6.41
C ALA A 101 -21.51 14.87 -7.15
N LEU A 102 -20.46 14.11 -6.87
CA LEU A 102 -19.18 14.19 -7.57
C LEU A 102 -19.35 13.96 -9.07
N CYS A 103 -20.03 12.87 -9.46
CA CYS A 103 -20.24 12.51 -10.86
C CYS A 103 -21.10 13.56 -11.61
N LEU A 104 -22.16 14.08 -10.98
CA LEU A 104 -23.02 15.10 -11.57
C LEU A 104 -22.28 16.42 -11.83
N VAL A 105 -21.45 16.86 -10.88
CA VAL A 105 -20.62 18.07 -11.05
C VAL A 105 -19.55 17.84 -12.12
N LEU A 106 -18.91 16.68 -12.14
CA LEU A 106 -17.94 16.31 -13.18
C LEU A 106 -18.57 16.37 -14.59
N VAL A 107 -19.69 15.69 -14.83
CA VAL A 107 -20.34 15.64 -16.15
C VAL A 107 -20.84 17.02 -16.58
N SER A 108 -21.44 17.80 -15.67
CA SER A 108 -21.98 19.12 -15.99
C SER A 108 -20.88 20.12 -16.35
N PHE A 109 -19.83 20.25 -15.53
CA PHE A 109 -18.73 21.17 -15.82
C PHE A 109 -17.92 20.74 -17.05
N PHE A 110 -17.71 19.43 -17.22
CA PHE A 110 -17.06 18.91 -18.42
C PHE A 110 -17.89 19.22 -19.67
N GLY A 111 -19.20 19.01 -19.63
CA GLY A 111 -20.11 19.36 -20.72
C GLY A 111 -20.06 20.84 -21.08
N VAL A 112 -20.12 21.73 -20.08
CA VAL A 112 -19.97 23.18 -20.29
C VAL A 112 -18.62 23.52 -20.93
N GLY A 113 -17.54 22.88 -20.46
CA GLY A 113 -16.22 23.11 -21.03
C GLY A 113 -16.09 22.60 -22.47
N VAL A 114 -16.68 21.46 -22.82
CA VAL A 114 -16.70 20.94 -24.21
C VAL A 114 -17.48 21.87 -25.13
N ILE A 115 -18.63 22.40 -24.69
CA ILE A 115 -19.38 23.42 -25.44
C ILE A 115 -18.51 24.64 -25.69
N LEU A 116 -17.79 25.11 -24.66
CA LEU A 116 -16.89 26.26 -24.77
C LEU A 116 -15.73 25.98 -25.74
N VAL A 117 -15.14 24.79 -25.70
CA VAL A 117 -14.12 24.38 -26.68
C VAL A 117 -14.65 24.39 -28.11
N SER A 118 -15.88 23.91 -28.34
CA SER A 118 -16.50 23.95 -29.66
C SER A 118 -16.63 25.38 -30.17
N TYR A 119 -17.08 26.29 -29.31
CA TYR A 119 -17.14 27.72 -29.64
C TYR A 119 -15.77 28.32 -29.99
N VAL A 120 -14.73 27.97 -29.23
CA VAL A 120 -13.36 28.42 -29.51
C VAL A 120 -12.83 27.90 -30.83
N LYS A 121 -13.13 26.64 -31.15
CA LYS A 121 -12.73 26.00 -32.41
C LYS A 121 -13.30 26.75 -33.62
N ASP A 122 -14.55 27.20 -33.52
CA ASP A 122 -15.22 27.93 -34.59
C ASP A 122 -14.73 29.39 -34.72
N CYS A 123 -14.48 30.08 -33.61
CA CYS A 123 -13.99 31.46 -33.63
C CYS A 123 -12.50 31.59 -34.02
N CYS A 124 -11.62 30.76 -33.43
CA CYS A 124 -10.18 30.91 -33.51
C CYS A 124 -9.46 29.54 -33.50
N PRO A 125 -9.22 28.90 -34.66
CA PRO A 125 -8.61 27.57 -34.74
C PRO A 125 -7.16 27.52 -34.19
N LEU A 126 -6.42 28.63 -34.26
CA LEU A 126 -5.07 28.74 -33.69
C LEU A 126 -5.08 28.68 -32.16
N LEU A 127 -6.07 29.34 -31.54
CA LEU A 127 -6.22 29.34 -30.08
C LEU A 127 -6.67 27.97 -29.59
N TYR A 128 -7.54 27.30 -30.35
CA TYR A 128 -7.93 25.91 -30.11
C TYR A 128 -6.72 24.97 -30.06
N ASN A 129 -5.80 25.06 -31.03
CA ASN A 129 -4.59 24.24 -31.04
C ASN A 129 -3.68 24.53 -29.84
N LYS A 130 -3.50 25.81 -29.48
CA LYS A 130 -2.72 26.21 -28.29
C LYS A 130 -3.34 25.67 -26.99
N ILE A 131 -4.67 25.73 -26.87
CA ILE A 131 -5.43 25.23 -25.72
C ILE A 131 -5.40 23.70 -25.62
N ASN A 132 -5.54 22.99 -26.73
CA ASN A 132 -5.43 21.52 -26.73
C ASN A 132 -4.03 21.06 -26.32
N ALA A 133 -2.98 21.71 -26.87
CA ALA A 133 -1.61 21.43 -26.45
C ALA A 133 -1.41 21.73 -24.94
N TYR A 134 -2.08 22.76 -24.42
CA TYR A 134 -2.06 23.14 -23.00
C TYR A 134 -2.80 22.14 -22.10
N LEU A 135 -3.93 21.56 -22.53
CA LEU A 135 -4.79 20.71 -21.69
C LEU A 135 -4.40 19.22 -21.71
N TYR A 136 -3.94 18.73 -22.86
CA TYR A 136 -3.42 17.37 -22.98
C TYR A 136 -1.98 17.25 -22.48
N GLY A 137 -1.30 18.40 -22.30
CA GLY A 137 0.06 18.49 -21.80
C GLY A 137 1.09 18.03 -22.83
N GLN A 138 2.17 18.79 -22.95
CA GLN A 138 3.38 18.38 -23.65
C GLN A 138 4.52 18.33 -22.64
N ALA A 139 4.53 17.30 -21.79
CA ALA A 139 5.52 17.23 -20.72
C ALA A 139 6.96 17.23 -21.26
N ALA A 140 7.18 16.78 -22.49
CA ALA A 140 8.49 16.77 -23.16
C ALA A 140 9.03 18.17 -23.53
N THR A 141 8.18 19.21 -23.59
CA THR A 141 8.59 20.57 -24.00
C THR A 141 8.58 21.58 -22.84
N LEU A 142 8.52 21.08 -21.60
CA LEU A 142 8.54 21.93 -20.40
C LEU A 142 9.90 22.61 -20.25
N GLY A 143 9.90 23.96 -20.22
CA GLY A 143 11.10 24.76 -20.01
C GLY A 143 11.43 25.03 -18.53
N TYR A 144 12.51 25.78 -18.30
CA TYR A 144 12.98 26.13 -16.95
C TYR A 144 12.00 26.97 -16.13
N THR A 145 11.16 27.79 -16.76
CA THR A 145 10.11 28.55 -16.07
C THR A 145 9.13 27.62 -15.36
N GLU A 146 8.78 26.51 -16.01
CA GLU A 146 7.84 25.53 -15.48
C GLU A 146 8.46 24.65 -14.40
N ALA A 147 9.72 24.27 -14.56
CA ALA A 147 10.47 23.61 -13.50
C ALA A 147 10.58 24.49 -12.25
N LYS A 148 10.83 25.79 -12.40
CA LYS A 148 10.86 26.75 -11.28
C LYS A 148 9.50 26.87 -10.61
N LEU A 149 8.42 26.98 -11.37
CA LEU A 149 7.06 27.04 -10.82
C LEU A 149 6.69 25.75 -10.07
N ALA A 150 7.01 24.58 -10.63
CA ALA A 150 6.80 23.29 -9.98
C ALA A 150 7.59 23.18 -8.67
N LEU A 151 8.83 23.66 -8.64
CA LEU A 151 9.65 23.71 -7.43
C LEU A 151 9.04 24.64 -6.36
N ILE A 152 8.60 25.84 -6.74
CA ILE A 152 7.96 26.79 -5.81
C ILE A 152 6.71 26.16 -5.21
N ILE A 153 5.84 25.56 -6.02
CA ILE A 153 4.60 24.91 -5.55
C ILE A 153 4.92 23.71 -4.66
N PHE A 154 5.96 22.92 -5.00
CA PHE A 154 6.41 21.82 -4.16
C PHE A 154 6.88 22.29 -2.79
N CYS A 155 7.80 23.25 -2.75
CA CYS A 155 8.30 23.82 -1.50
C CYS A 155 7.15 24.44 -0.67
N LEU A 156 6.27 25.21 -1.31
CA LEU A 156 5.11 25.80 -0.65
C LEU A 156 4.18 24.73 -0.06
N SER A 157 3.89 23.68 -0.82
CA SER A 157 3.05 22.56 -0.35
C SER A 157 3.67 21.83 0.83
N ALA A 158 4.97 21.55 0.80
CA ALA A 158 5.68 20.89 1.88
C ALA A 158 5.70 21.75 3.16
N VAL A 159 5.94 23.06 3.03
CA VAL A 159 5.93 24.00 4.16
C VAL A 159 4.54 24.11 4.78
N VAL A 160 3.49 24.23 3.96
CA VAL A 160 2.12 24.29 4.48
C VAL A 160 1.72 22.98 5.14
N LEU A 161 2.02 21.83 4.53
CA LEU A 161 1.76 20.53 5.15
C LEU A 161 2.53 20.37 6.46
N TRP A 162 3.78 20.82 6.54
CA TRP A 162 4.56 20.78 7.77
C TRP A 162 3.97 21.68 8.87
N TRP A 163 3.61 22.92 8.54
CA TRP A 163 3.04 23.88 9.48
C TRP A 163 1.64 23.47 9.96
N TRP A 164 0.79 22.98 9.06
CA TRP A 164 -0.60 22.59 9.36
C TRP A 164 -0.77 21.10 9.66
N TYR A 165 0.34 20.33 9.74
CA TYR A 165 0.32 18.87 9.89
C TYR A 165 -0.59 18.41 11.03
N ARG A 166 -0.43 19.01 12.21
CA ARG A 166 -1.21 18.65 13.41
C ARG A 166 -2.71 18.89 13.21
N GLN A 167 -3.07 20.01 12.59
CA GLN A 167 -4.47 20.37 12.41
C GLN A 167 -5.16 19.48 11.36
N ILE A 168 -4.47 19.25 10.23
CA ILE A 168 -4.95 18.39 9.14
C ILE A 168 -5.10 16.94 9.64
N SER A 169 -4.08 16.41 10.33
CA SER A 169 -4.11 15.04 10.84
C SER A 169 -5.32 14.80 11.75
N VAL A 170 -5.55 15.65 12.74
CA VAL A 170 -6.68 15.48 13.69
C VAL A 170 -8.01 15.65 12.95
N ALA A 171 -8.15 16.64 12.07
CA ALA A 171 -9.38 16.89 11.33
C ALA A 171 -9.80 15.74 10.39
N ILE A 172 -8.83 15.01 9.83
CA ILE A 172 -9.09 13.85 8.95
C ILE A 172 -9.57 12.64 9.76
N PHE A 173 -8.96 12.36 10.91
CA PHE A 173 -9.28 11.15 11.69
C PHE A 173 -10.53 11.31 12.55
N ASP A 174 -10.71 12.46 13.19
CA ASP A 174 -11.86 12.73 14.04
C ASP A 174 -12.18 14.23 14.09
N ARG A 175 -13.24 14.60 13.37
CA ARG A 175 -13.72 15.98 13.30
C ARG A 175 -14.29 16.46 14.65
N GLU A 176 -15.00 15.61 15.37
CA GLU A 176 -15.63 15.97 16.64
C GLU A 176 -14.57 16.18 17.74
N PHE A 177 -13.57 15.29 17.77
CA PHE A 177 -12.41 15.45 18.65
C PHE A 177 -11.59 16.71 18.31
N ALA A 178 -11.44 17.05 17.02
CA ALA A 178 -10.78 18.29 16.64
C ALA A 178 -11.54 19.54 17.14
N TYR A 179 -12.89 19.51 17.07
CA TYR A 179 -13.73 20.59 17.58
C TYR A 179 -13.64 20.73 19.12
N SER A 180 -13.65 19.62 19.87
CA SER A 180 -13.52 19.66 21.32
C SER A 180 -12.13 20.15 21.78
N CYS A 181 -11.09 19.89 20.99
CA CYS A 181 -9.75 20.45 21.18
C CYS A 181 -9.61 21.95 20.84
N GLY A 182 -10.69 22.61 20.42
CA GLY A 182 -10.68 24.03 20.03
C GLY A 182 -10.00 24.32 18.68
N LEU A 183 -9.74 23.29 17.86
CA LEU A 183 -9.15 23.48 16.55
C LEU A 183 -10.21 23.93 15.54
N ARG A 184 -9.85 24.93 14.72
CA ARG A 184 -10.69 25.40 13.62
C ARG A 184 -10.60 24.42 12.45
N THR A 185 -11.37 23.34 12.48
CA THR A 185 -11.42 22.32 11.41
C THR A 185 -11.75 22.93 10.04
N ARG A 186 -12.67 23.89 9.99
CA ARG A 186 -13.04 24.59 8.73
C ARG A 186 -11.85 25.23 8.03
N THR A 187 -10.90 25.80 8.78
CA THR A 187 -9.71 26.40 8.14
C THR A 187 -8.78 25.35 7.59
N ALA A 188 -8.62 24.21 8.26
CA ALA A 188 -7.80 23.11 7.77
C ALA A 188 -8.39 22.50 6.48
N GLU A 189 -9.70 22.28 6.44
CA GLU A 189 -10.41 21.80 5.25
C GLU A 189 -10.28 22.77 4.07
N LEU A 190 -10.43 24.08 4.31
CA LEU A 190 -10.25 25.10 3.28
C LEU A 190 -8.82 25.16 2.76
N VAL A 191 -7.81 25.05 3.64
CA VAL A 191 -6.39 25.02 3.23
C VAL A 191 -6.14 23.81 2.34
N VAL A 192 -6.59 22.62 2.74
CA VAL A 192 -6.44 21.39 1.94
C VAL A 192 -7.08 21.55 0.56
N LEU A 193 -8.31 22.07 0.51
CA LEU A 193 -9.06 22.27 -0.74
C LEU A 193 -8.37 23.27 -1.68
N VAL A 194 -7.91 24.41 -1.16
CA VAL A 194 -7.21 25.43 -1.95
C VAL A 194 -5.94 24.87 -2.56
N PHE A 195 -5.16 24.11 -1.79
CA PHE A 195 -3.92 23.52 -2.29
C PHE A 195 -4.15 22.39 -3.29
N ILE A 196 -5.15 21.53 -3.08
CA ILE A 196 -5.53 20.51 -4.07
C ILE A 196 -5.91 21.19 -5.40
N SER A 197 -6.75 22.23 -5.34
CA SER A 197 -7.15 23.01 -6.51
C SER A 197 -5.93 23.63 -7.22
N LEU A 198 -5.03 24.26 -6.47
CA LEU A 198 -3.80 24.87 -7.00
C LEU A 198 -2.89 23.83 -7.70
N VAL A 199 -2.71 22.67 -7.07
CA VAL A 199 -1.86 21.58 -7.60
C VAL A 199 -2.48 20.97 -8.86
N ILE A 200 -3.81 20.75 -8.88
CA ILE A 200 -4.52 20.26 -10.07
C ILE A 200 -4.36 21.26 -11.22
N VAL A 201 -4.67 22.54 -11.00
CA VAL A 201 -4.58 23.59 -12.02
C VAL A 201 -3.17 23.69 -12.61
N SER A 202 -2.14 23.72 -11.75
CA SER A 202 -0.74 23.78 -12.18
C SER A 202 -0.29 22.50 -12.91
N GLY A 203 -0.74 21.35 -12.43
CA GLY A 203 -0.45 20.06 -13.02
C GLY A 203 -1.08 19.91 -14.41
N VAL A 204 -2.37 20.28 -14.56
CA VAL A 204 -3.19 19.98 -15.77
C VAL A 204 -2.53 20.57 -16.99
N ARG A 205 -2.05 21.79 -16.84
CA ARG A 205 -1.28 22.49 -17.87
C ARG A 205 0.02 21.79 -18.27
N SER A 206 0.74 21.26 -17.28
CA SER A 206 2.13 20.84 -17.47
C SER A 206 2.21 19.42 -18.02
N VAL A 207 1.38 18.52 -17.50
CA VAL A 207 1.48 17.08 -17.77
C VAL A 207 0.18 16.48 -18.33
N GLY A 208 -0.94 17.19 -18.20
CA GLY A 208 -2.24 16.76 -18.69
C GLY A 208 -3.14 16.16 -17.61
N ILE A 209 -4.45 16.20 -17.88
CA ILE A 209 -5.51 15.81 -16.94
C ILE A 209 -5.36 14.34 -16.49
N LEU A 210 -5.15 13.42 -17.43
CA LEU A 210 -5.09 11.98 -17.16
C LEU A 210 -3.98 11.60 -16.17
N LEU A 211 -2.80 12.22 -16.32
CA LEU A 211 -1.67 11.90 -15.47
C LEU A 211 -1.92 12.34 -14.02
N ILE A 212 -2.56 13.49 -13.81
CA ILE A 212 -2.77 14.03 -12.47
C ILE A 212 -3.73 13.16 -11.69
N SER A 213 -4.86 12.78 -12.30
CA SER A 213 -5.82 11.88 -11.67
C SER A 213 -5.15 10.56 -11.26
N ALA A 214 -4.26 10.02 -12.12
CA ALA A 214 -3.49 8.82 -11.78
C ALA A 214 -2.47 9.06 -10.64
N MET A 215 -1.72 10.16 -10.65
CA MET A 215 -0.71 10.46 -9.62
C MET A 215 -1.30 10.86 -8.27
N PHE A 216 -2.54 11.36 -8.24
CA PHE A 216 -3.27 11.59 -6.99
C PHE A 216 -3.67 10.29 -6.28
N VAL A 217 -3.76 9.17 -7.00
CA VAL A 217 -4.23 7.89 -6.43
C VAL A 217 -3.12 6.84 -6.33
N ALA A 218 -2.34 6.60 -7.38
CA ALA A 218 -1.44 5.46 -7.46
C ALA A 218 -0.25 5.51 -6.46
N PRO A 219 0.59 6.55 -6.41
CA PRO A 219 1.66 6.63 -5.43
C PRO A 219 1.17 6.61 -3.97
N PRO A 220 0.11 7.34 -3.57
CA PRO A 220 -0.49 7.20 -2.24
C PRO A 220 -0.95 5.79 -1.91
N LEU A 221 -1.60 5.12 -2.87
CA LEU A 221 -2.10 3.76 -2.69
C LEU A 221 -0.95 2.77 -2.45
N SER A 222 0.15 2.93 -3.19
CA SER A 222 1.36 2.12 -2.98
C SER A 222 2.00 2.41 -1.61
N ALA A 223 2.10 3.67 -1.20
CA ALA A 223 2.69 4.07 0.08
C ALA A 223 1.90 3.55 1.29
N ARG A 224 0.56 3.59 1.22
CA ARG A 224 -0.34 3.10 2.28
C ARG A 224 -0.19 1.60 2.54
N GLN A 225 0.23 0.82 1.55
CA GLN A 225 0.43 -0.62 1.73
C GLN A 225 1.73 -0.95 2.47
N LEU A 226 2.69 -0.04 2.50
CA LEU A 226 3.97 -0.24 3.17
C LEU A 226 3.95 0.28 4.62
N SER A 227 3.13 1.28 4.93
CA SER A 227 3.11 1.89 6.26
C SER A 227 1.72 2.36 6.69
N ASP A 228 1.45 2.33 8.00
CA ASP A 228 0.18 2.78 8.60
C ASP A 228 0.27 4.21 9.16
N ARG A 229 1.48 4.74 9.37
CA ARG A 229 1.69 6.08 9.96
C ARG A 229 1.53 7.16 8.88
N LEU A 230 0.73 8.20 9.15
CA LEU A 230 0.44 9.25 8.16
C LEU A 230 1.70 9.97 7.66
N SER A 231 2.64 10.31 8.56
CA SER A 231 3.88 11.01 8.18
C SER A 231 4.76 10.18 7.25
N THR A 232 4.86 8.87 7.49
CA THR A 232 5.65 7.99 6.63
C THR A 232 4.98 7.81 5.28
N ILE A 233 3.64 7.71 5.24
CA ILE A 233 2.88 7.62 3.97
C ILE A 233 3.08 8.87 3.12
N LEU A 234 3.03 10.08 3.71
CA LEU A 234 3.29 11.35 3.01
C LEU A 234 4.67 11.39 2.35
N ILE A 235 5.70 10.98 3.08
CA ILE A 235 7.08 10.98 2.57
C ILE A 235 7.24 9.91 1.49
N LEU A 236 6.74 8.69 1.74
CA LEU A 236 6.86 7.58 0.80
C LEU A 236 6.09 7.85 -0.51
N SER A 237 4.89 8.43 -0.42
CA SER A 237 4.08 8.75 -1.62
C SER A 237 4.78 9.79 -2.48
N SER A 238 5.36 10.83 -1.87
CA SER A 238 6.13 11.87 -2.56
C SER A 238 7.32 11.25 -3.30
N ILE A 239 8.09 10.41 -2.61
CA ILE A 239 9.25 9.71 -3.21
C ILE A 239 8.79 8.81 -4.36
N PHE A 240 7.73 8.02 -4.18
CA PHE A 240 7.21 7.15 -5.25
C PHE A 240 6.65 7.94 -6.43
N GLY A 241 5.96 9.06 -6.19
CA GLY A 241 5.52 9.97 -7.23
C GLY A 241 6.70 10.52 -8.05
N GLY A 242 7.73 11.01 -7.36
CA GLY A 242 8.96 11.50 -8.01
C GLY A 242 9.69 10.42 -8.81
N ILE A 243 9.80 9.20 -8.27
CA ILE A 243 10.41 8.06 -8.97
C ILE A 243 9.60 7.71 -10.22
N CYS A 244 8.26 7.64 -10.15
CA CYS A 244 7.41 7.37 -11.31
C CYS A 244 7.55 8.46 -12.38
N GLY A 245 7.57 9.73 -11.98
CA GLY A 245 7.77 10.86 -12.90
C GLY A 245 9.15 10.82 -13.58
N ALA A 246 10.19 10.56 -12.79
CA ALA A 246 11.56 10.44 -13.26
C ALA A 246 11.74 9.26 -14.23
N LEU A 247 11.25 8.07 -13.87
CA LEU A 247 11.31 6.88 -14.72
C LEU A 247 10.50 7.06 -15.99
N GLY A 248 9.27 7.57 -15.91
CA GLY A 248 8.44 7.78 -17.10
C GLY A 248 9.03 8.80 -18.07
N CYS A 249 9.65 9.88 -17.57
CA CYS A 249 10.36 10.85 -18.40
C CYS A 249 11.65 10.25 -19.02
N TYR A 250 12.44 9.54 -18.21
CA TYR A 250 13.66 8.88 -18.68
C TYR A 250 13.38 7.84 -19.77
N PHE A 251 12.39 6.98 -19.56
CA PHE A 251 12.01 5.95 -20.52
C PHE A 251 11.34 6.51 -21.77
N SER A 252 10.59 7.62 -21.65
CA SER A 252 10.06 8.33 -22.82
C SER A 252 11.20 8.76 -23.75
N VAL A 253 12.28 9.34 -23.21
CA VAL A 253 13.44 9.75 -24.02
C VAL A 253 14.29 8.57 -24.48
N ALA A 254 14.56 7.60 -23.60
CA ALA A 254 15.38 6.44 -23.93
C ALA A 254 14.78 5.57 -25.06
N PHE A 255 13.44 5.46 -25.10
CA PHE A 255 12.72 4.72 -26.14
C PHE A 255 12.21 5.60 -27.29
N THR A 256 12.47 6.90 -27.29
CA THR A 256 12.29 7.74 -28.50
C THR A 256 13.40 7.38 -29.48
N CYS A 257 13.25 6.24 -30.14
CA CYS A 257 14.14 5.79 -31.19
C CYS A 257 13.57 6.26 -32.54
N GLN A 258 14.35 7.05 -33.28
CA GLN A 258 14.10 7.29 -34.69
C GLN A 258 14.35 5.97 -35.43
N THR A 259 13.30 5.22 -35.72
CA THR A 259 13.39 4.04 -36.58
C THR A 259 13.17 4.47 -38.02
N VAL A 260 14.15 4.22 -38.90
CA VAL A 260 13.96 4.34 -40.34
C VAL A 260 13.29 3.06 -40.81
N VAL A 261 11.98 3.13 -41.08
CA VAL A 261 11.23 2.07 -41.76
C VAL A 261 10.89 2.61 -43.14
N GLU A 262 11.35 1.90 -44.19
CA GLU A 262 11.10 2.24 -45.60
C GLU A 262 11.56 3.66 -46.03
N GLY A 263 12.76 4.10 -45.62
CA GLY A 263 13.36 5.36 -46.10
C GLY A 263 12.67 6.64 -45.62
N LYS A 264 11.63 6.54 -44.78
CA LYS A 264 11.05 7.66 -44.04
C LYS A 264 11.47 7.56 -42.56
N PRO A 265 12.04 8.62 -41.96
CA PRO A 265 12.31 8.61 -40.53
C PRO A 265 10.97 8.65 -39.80
N ILE A 266 10.52 7.51 -39.27
CA ILE A 266 9.34 7.46 -38.39
C ILE A 266 9.88 7.58 -36.96
N SER A 267 9.75 8.77 -36.39
CA SER A 267 9.99 8.98 -34.96
C SER A 267 8.76 8.50 -34.19
N ILE A 268 8.84 7.33 -33.56
CA ILE A 268 7.83 6.90 -32.57
C ILE A 268 8.12 7.68 -31.30
N ILE A 269 7.36 8.75 -31.07
CA ILE A 269 7.45 9.55 -29.84
C ILE A 269 6.49 8.92 -28.84
N LEU A 270 7.03 8.25 -27.81
CA LEU A 270 6.18 7.77 -26.73
C LEU A 270 5.76 8.95 -25.84
N PRO A 271 4.45 9.22 -25.69
CA PRO A 271 3.99 10.31 -24.85
C PRO A 271 4.37 10.05 -23.39
N THR A 272 5.00 11.05 -22.77
CA THR A 272 5.50 11.00 -21.39
C THR A 272 4.40 10.69 -20.37
N GLY A 273 3.20 11.26 -20.55
CA GLY A 273 2.07 11.10 -19.64
C GLY A 273 1.65 9.64 -19.43
N PRO A 274 1.20 8.93 -20.48
CA PRO A 274 0.84 7.52 -20.39
C PRO A 274 1.96 6.62 -19.85
N LEU A 275 3.23 6.91 -20.16
CA LEU A 275 4.36 6.16 -19.62
C LEU A 275 4.51 6.32 -18.10
N VAL A 276 4.40 7.54 -17.57
CA VAL A 276 4.44 7.76 -16.11
C VAL A 276 3.28 7.03 -15.43
N VAL A 277 2.08 7.05 -16.01
CA VAL A 277 0.92 6.30 -15.49
C VAL A 277 1.18 4.80 -15.50
N PHE A 278 1.80 4.27 -16.56
CA PHE A 278 2.20 2.87 -16.65
C PHE A 278 3.17 2.50 -15.51
N PHE A 279 4.24 3.28 -15.29
CA PHE A 279 5.18 3.02 -14.19
C PHE A 279 4.53 3.12 -12.82
N ALA A 280 3.61 4.07 -12.61
CA ALA A 280 2.85 4.14 -11.37
C ALA A 280 1.95 2.92 -11.15
N GLY A 281 1.30 2.42 -12.20
CA GLY A 281 0.52 1.18 -12.17
C GLY A 281 1.38 -0.04 -11.82
N VAL A 282 2.55 -0.17 -12.45
CA VAL A 282 3.53 -1.23 -12.14
C VAL A 282 4.00 -1.13 -10.68
N LEU A 283 4.30 0.08 -10.19
CA LEU A 283 4.73 0.30 -8.81
C LEU A 283 3.63 -0.12 -7.82
N VAL A 284 2.37 0.28 -8.05
CA VAL A 284 1.23 -0.14 -7.23
C VAL A 284 1.07 -1.66 -7.22
N PHE A 285 1.16 -2.29 -8.39
CA PHE A 285 1.04 -3.74 -8.52
C PHE A 285 2.16 -4.47 -7.76
N LEU A 286 3.40 -4.00 -7.86
CA LEU A 286 4.52 -4.54 -7.10
C LEU A 286 4.31 -4.38 -5.59
N CYS A 287 3.88 -3.20 -5.13
CA CYS A 287 3.58 -2.99 -3.71
C CYS A 287 2.46 -3.90 -3.20
N LEU A 288 1.42 -4.15 -4.01
CA LEU A 288 0.30 -5.04 -3.64
C LEU A 288 0.75 -6.49 -3.49
N ILE A 289 1.68 -6.91 -4.35
CA ILE A 289 2.22 -8.26 -4.31
C ILE A 289 3.19 -8.45 -3.15
N PHE A 290 4.08 -7.49 -2.91
CA PHE A 290 5.20 -7.62 -1.98
C PHE A 290 4.99 -7.03 -0.58
N SER A 291 3.87 -6.35 -0.31
CA SER A 291 3.63 -5.73 1.01
C SER A 291 3.76 -6.76 2.16
N TRP A 292 4.47 -6.38 3.23
CA TRP A 292 4.77 -7.26 4.36
C TRP A 292 3.55 -7.67 5.19
N LYS A 293 2.49 -6.85 5.21
CA LYS A 293 1.30 -7.08 6.03
C LYS A 293 0.16 -7.73 5.26
N THR A 294 -0.08 -7.27 4.03
CA THR A 294 -1.24 -7.66 3.22
C THR A 294 -0.86 -8.35 1.92
N GLY A 295 0.43 -8.42 1.58
CA GLY A 295 0.90 -8.97 0.32
C GLY A 295 0.51 -10.43 0.14
N TRP A 296 0.08 -10.76 -1.07
CA TRP A 296 -0.36 -12.11 -1.39
C TRP A 296 0.80 -13.11 -1.28
N ILE A 297 1.98 -12.72 -1.77
CA ILE A 297 3.20 -13.54 -1.72
C ILE A 297 3.71 -13.67 -0.28
N THR A 298 3.75 -12.58 0.48
CA THR A 298 4.23 -12.61 1.86
C THR A 298 3.31 -13.46 2.74
N ARG A 299 1.99 -13.42 2.52
CA ARG A 299 1.02 -14.30 3.18
C ARG A 299 1.21 -15.77 2.76
N TYR A 300 1.45 -16.04 1.48
CA TYR A 300 1.71 -17.39 0.98
C TYR A 300 2.99 -17.98 1.60
N PHE A 301 4.11 -17.25 1.59
CA PHE A 301 5.35 -17.69 2.20
C PHE A 301 5.24 -17.84 3.71
N ARG A 302 4.59 -16.91 4.43
CA ARG A 302 4.36 -17.04 5.87
C ARG A 302 3.53 -18.27 6.20
N ARG A 303 2.48 -18.56 5.41
CA ARG A 303 1.66 -19.77 5.56
C ARG A 303 2.47 -21.04 5.29
N LYS A 304 3.25 -21.07 4.20
CA LYS A 304 4.10 -22.23 3.87
C LYS A 304 5.18 -22.47 4.92
N TRP A 305 5.81 -21.41 5.42
CA TRP A 305 6.78 -21.48 6.49
C TRP A 305 6.15 -21.97 7.80
N PHE A 306 4.99 -21.44 8.17
CA PHE A 306 4.25 -21.89 9.36
C PHE A 306 3.87 -23.38 9.25
N LEU A 307 3.31 -23.82 8.12
CA LEU A 307 3.01 -25.24 7.87
C LEU A 307 4.27 -26.11 7.92
N PHE A 308 5.40 -25.61 7.45
CA PHE A 308 6.68 -26.31 7.51
C PHE A 308 7.17 -26.50 8.94
N SER A 309 7.16 -25.43 9.76
CA SER A 309 7.55 -25.49 11.17
C SER A 309 6.61 -26.37 12.00
N ARG A 310 5.30 -26.26 11.79
CA ARG A 310 4.29 -27.09 12.48
C ARG A 310 4.55 -28.58 12.25
N ASP A 311 4.82 -28.97 11.01
CA ASP A 311 5.02 -30.37 10.69
C ASP A 311 6.30 -30.94 11.32
N GLU A 312 7.35 -30.14 11.54
CA GLU A 312 8.53 -30.57 12.33
C GLU A 312 8.17 -30.83 13.79
N GLU A 313 7.35 -29.97 14.40
CA GLU A 313 6.90 -30.10 15.78
C GLU A 313 5.97 -31.31 15.96
N HIS A 314 5.10 -31.59 15.00
CA HIS A 314 4.27 -32.79 14.98
C HIS A 314 5.10 -34.08 14.92
N LEU A 315 6.18 -34.10 14.13
CA LEU A 315 7.09 -35.24 14.09
C LEU A 315 7.72 -35.51 15.46
N LEU A 316 8.17 -34.46 16.17
CA LEU A 316 8.71 -34.58 17.53
C LEU A 316 7.67 -35.12 18.52
N LYS A 317 6.41 -34.65 18.44
CA LYS A 317 5.30 -35.17 19.26
C LYS A 317 5.05 -36.65 18.99
N ILE A 318 5.08 -37.10 17.73
CA ILE A 318 4.91 -38.52 17.39
C ILE A 318 5.99 -39.38 18.05
N PHE A 319 7.26 -38.95 18.01
CA PHE A 319 8.33 -39.67 18.72
C PHE A 319 8.11 -39.73 20.23
N TRP A 320 7.60 -38.65 20.85
CA TRP A 320 7.26 -38.64 22.27
C TRP A 320 6.16 -39.67 22.60
N TYR A 321 5.07 -39.69 21.83
CA TYR A 321 3.98 -40.64 22.03
C TYR A 321 4.39 -42.09 21.82
N LEU A 322 5.26 -42.36 20.83
CA LEU A 322 5.83 -43.70 20.61
C LEU A 322 6.73 -44.13 21.77
N ARG A 323 7.47 -43.19 22.37
CA ARG A 323 8.26 -43.45 23.58
C ARG A 323 7.40 -43.77 24.79
N GLU A 324 6.26 -43.09 24.98
CA GLU A 324 5.28 -43.44 26.03
C GLU A 324 4.75 -44.88 25.87
N GLN A 325 4.74 -45.42 24.65
CA GLN A 325 4.39 -46.81 24.34
C GLN A 325 5.58 -47.80 24.44
N ASN A 326 6.67 -47.41 25.09
CA ASN A 326 7.93 -48.17 25.23
C ASN A 326 8.68 -48.44 23.91
N THR A 327 8.42 -47.68 22.83
CA THR A 327 9.20 -47.77 21.58
C THR A 327 10.22 -46.62 21.49
N TYR A 328 11.48 -46.92 21.79
CA TYR A 328 12.56 -45.93 21.82
C TYR A 328 13.26 -45.77 20.46
N GLN A 329 13.35 -46.87 19.70
CA GLN A 329 13.90 -46.90 18.36
C GLN A 329 12.76 -47.17 17.39
N VAL A 330 12.52 -46.23 16.48
CA VAL A 330 11.34 -46.26 15.61
C VAL A 330 11.75 -46.50 14.17
N GLY A 331 11.27 -47.59 13.58
CA GLY A 331 11.38 -47.84 12.15
C GLY A 331 10.34 -47.05 11.36
N VAL A 332 10.55 -46.93 10.04
CA VAL A 332 9.60 -46.24 9.13
C VAL A 332 8.18 -46.84 9.21
N ARG A 333 8.07 -48.15 9.37
CA ARG A 333 6.78 -48.85 9.44
C ARG A 333 6.01 -48.51 10.71
N ASP A 334 6.69 -48.48 11.85
CA ASP A 334 6.09 -48.18 13.15
C ASP A 334 5.62 -46.72 13.20
N PHE A 335 6.42 -45.83 12.60
CA PHE A 335 6.08 -44.42 12.52
C PHE A 335 4.81 -44.17 11.70
N VAL A 336 4.72 -44.74 10.49
CA VAL A 336 3.57 -44.57 9.58
C VAL A 336 2.30 -45.25 10.11
N ARG A 337 2.43 -46.37 10.85
CA ARG A 337 1.30 -47.05 11.47
C ARG A 337 0.81 -46.40 12.76
N SER A 338 1.57 -45.46 13.32
CA SER A 338 1.17 -44.79 14.56
C SER A 338 -0.11 -43.97 14.36
N ARG A 339 -1.05 -44.08 15.30
CA ARG A 339 -2.34 -43.35 15.26
C ARG A 339 -2.13 -41.84 15.16
N LYS A 340 -1.13 -41.32 15.88
CA LYS A 340 -0.77 -39.89 15.88
C LYS A 340 -0.18 -39.43 14.54
N TYR A 341 0.55 -40.28 13.81
CA TYR A 341 1.00 -39.94 12.47
C TYR A 341 -0.17 -39.83 11.49
N GLN A 342 -1.12 -40.78 11.55
CA GLN A 342 -2.32 -40.75 10.72
C GLN A 342 -3.19 -39.51 11.03
N GLU A 343 -3.29 -39.11 12.29
CA GLU A 343 -4.01 -37.90 12.70
C GLU A 343 -3.39 -36.61 12.12
N TYR A 344 -2.07 -36.46 12.20
CA TYR A 344 -1.39 -35.24 11.73
C TYR A 344 -1.13 -35.18 10.22
N PHE A 345 -0.79 -36.32 9.60
CA PHE A 345 -0.33 -36.38 8.22
C PHE A 345 -1.31 -37.10 7.29
N GLY A 346 -2.32 -37.80 7.81
CA GLY A 346 -3.24 -38.62 7.02
C GLY A 346 -2.53 -39.78 6.33
N ASP A 347 -2.95 -40.11 5.11
CA ASP A 347 -2.38 -41.18 4.28
C ASP A 347 -1.06 -40.80 3.58
N LYS A 348 -0.38 -39.75 4.05
CA LYS A 348 0.85 -39.25 3.41
C LYS A 348 2.04 -40.17 3.71
N VAL A 349 2.89 -40.32 2.70
CA VAL A 349 4.15 -41.07 2.79
C VAL A 349 5.10 -40.43 3.82
N PHE A 350 5.89 -41.27 4.49
CA PHE A 350 6.90 -40.87 5.47
C PHE A 350 7.79 -39.72 4.97
N PRO A 351 7.88 -38.58 5.68
CA PRO A 351 8.55 -37.38 5.20
C PRO A 351 10.08 -37.46 5.36
N ARG A 352 10.75 -38.24 4.49
CA ARG A 352 12.20 -38.48 4.51
C ARG A 352 13.04 -37.19 4.57
N PHE A 353 12.66 -36.18 3.80
CA PHE A 353 13.38 -34.90 3.77
C PHE A 353 13.33 -34.16 5.12
N ARG A 354 12.19 -34.20 5.81
CA ARG A 354 12.05 -33.55 7.13
C ARG A 354 12.81 -34.29 8.21
N MET A 355 12.78 -35.62 8.15
CA MET A 355 13.56 -36.43 9.07
C MET A 355 15.06 -36.18 8.90
N PHE A 356 15.54 -36.06 7.67
CA PHE A 356 16.90 -35.61 7.39
C PHE A 356 17.22 -34.23 8.00
N LEU A 357 16.31 -33.25 7.87
CA LEU A 357 16.45 -31.92 8.50
C LEU A 357 16.49 -31.99 10.03
N LEU A 358 15.66 -32.82 10.66
CA LEU A 358 15.67 -33.03 12.11
C LEU A 358 16.97 -33.67 12.59
N CYS A 359 17.54 -34.60 11.81
CA CYS A 359 18.88 -35.11 12.06
C CYS A 359 19.96 -34.03 11.94
N LYS A 360 19.89 -33.20 10.89
CA LYS A 360 20.84 -32.08 10.70
C LYS A 360 20.75 -31.06 11.84
N LYS A 361 19.55 -30.83 12.40
CA LYS A 361 19.32 -29.98 13.58
C LYS A 361 19.75 -30.63 14.89
N GLY A 362 20.16 -31.91 14.87
CA GLY A 362 20.56 -32.67 16.05
C GLY A 362 19.41 -32.97 17.01
N LEU A 363 18.16 -32.97 16.53
CA LEU A 363 16.96 -33.28 17.33
C LEU A 363 16.62 -34.78 17.28
N VAL A 364 17.04 -35.47 16.22
CA VAL A 364 16.80 -36.90 16.02
C VAL A 364 18.12 -37.56 15.61
N SER A 365 18.43 -38.72 16.15
CA SER A 365 19.51 -39.60 15.72
C SER A 365 18.97 -40.72 14.83
N CYS A 366 19.73 -41.08 13.79
CA CYS A 366 19.41 -42.17 12.88
C CYS A 366 20.52 -43.23 12.97
N SER A 367 20.16 -44.45 13.37
CA SER A 367 21.06 -45.62 13.42
C SER A 367 20.36 -46.78 12.74
N GLU A 368 21.01 -47.44 11.77
CA GLU A 368 20.50 -48.65 11.09
C GLU A 368 19.03 -48.57 10.62
N HIS A 369 18.63 -47.46 9.99
CA HIS A 369 17.26 -47.18 9.53
C HIS A 369 16.20 -47.02 10.64
N GLN A 370 16.63 -46.92 11.90
CA GLN A 370 15.79 -46.56 13.04
C GLN A 370 16.11 -45.14 13.50
N TRP A 371 15.07 -44.44 13.96
CA TRP A 371 15.12 -43.05 14.37
C TRP A 371 14.78 -42.95 15.86
N SER A 372 15.54 -42.15 16.60
CA SER A 372 15.32 -41.89 18.03
C SER A 372 15.55 -40.42 18.35
N LEU A 373 14.86 -39.89 19.35
CA LEU A 373 15.09 -38.50 19.80
C LEU A 373 16.45 -38.39 20.51
N THR A 374 17.19 -37.32 20.22
CA THR A 374 18.36 -36.92 21.01
C THR A 374 17.91 -36.22 22.30
N ASP A 375 18.82 -35.95 23.24
CA ASP A 375 18.50 -35.19 24.45
C ASP A 375 17.91 -33.80 24.14
N LYS A 376 18.44 -33.13 23.10
CA LYS A 376 17.91 -31.85 22.60
C LYS A 376 16.50 -32.01 22.02
N GLY A 377 16.27 -33.09 21.25
CA GLY A 377 14.95 -33.43 20.72
C GLY A 377 13.94 -33.73 21.81
N LEU A 378 14.35 -34.44 22.86
CA LEU A 378 13.52 -34.78 24.01
C LEU A 378 13.10 -33.53 24.79
N ALA A 379 14.02 -32.62 25.07
CA ALA A 379 13.69 -31.37 25.74
C ALA A 379 12.68 -30.54 24.91
N ARG A 380 12.85 -30.49 23.58
CA ARG A 380 11.92 -29.76 22.70
C ARG A 380 10.55 -30.44 22.63
N ALA A 381 10.51 -31.76 22.48
CA ALA A 381 9.29 -32.55 22.45
C ALA A 381 8.51 -32.45 23.78
N ALA A 382 9.21 -32.53 24.91
CA ALA A 382 8.63 -32.35 26.24
C ALA A 382 7.95 -30.98 26.39
N LYS A 383 8.59 -29.90 25.91
CA LYS A 383 8.01 -28.55 25.94
C LYS A 383 6.72 -28.47 25.12
N LEU A 384 6.71 -29.05 23.91
CA LEU A 384 5.53 -29.07 23.04
C LEU A 384 4.39 -29.88 23.67
N VAL A 385 4.67 -31.08 24.18
CA VAL A 385 3.65 -31.93 24.82
C VAL A 385 3.13 -31.32 26.11
N ARG A 386 3.99 -30.66 26.91
CA ARG A 386 3.55 -29.87 28.07
C ARG A 386 2.59 -28.78 27.66
N ALA A 387 2.94 -28.00 26.64
CA ALA A 387 2.09 -26.90 26.17
C ALA A 387 0.73 -27.38 25.71
N HIS A 388 0.71 -28.46 24.92
CA HIS A 388 -0.51 -29.13 24.49
C HIS A 388 -1.39 -29.55 25.66
N ARG A 389 -0.81 -30.30 26.63
CA ARG A 389 -1.54 -30.82 27.80
C ARG A 389 -2.08 -29.72 28.72
N LEU A 390 -1.33 -28.64 28.93
CA LEU A 390 -1.78 -27.49 29.72
C LEU A 390 -2.96 -26.77 29.05
N TRP A 391 -2.92 -26.61 27.73
CA TRP A 391 -4.06 -26.05 26.98
C TRP A 391 -5.29 -26.95 27.07
N GLU A 392 -5.13 -28.28 26.96
CA GLU A 392 -6.25 -29.21 27.16
C GLU A 392 -6.85 -29.08 28.56
N SER A 393 -6.00 -29.05 29.60
CA SER A 393 -6.43 -28.85 30.99
C SER A 393 -7.17 -27.53 31.18
N TYR A 394 -6.67 -26.43 30.61
CA TYR A 394 -7.30 -25.12 30.69
C TYR A 394 -8.66 -25.07 30.00
N LEU A 395 -8.73 -25.55 28.76
CA LEU A 395 -9.96 -25.56 27.97
C LEU A 395 -11.07 -26.41 28.63
N VAL A 396 -10.71 -27.54 29.24
CA VAL A 396 -11.69 -28.39 29.94
C VAL A 396 -12.09 -27.79 31.29
N SER A 397 -11.11 -27.41 32.13
CA SER A 397 -11.39 -27.02 33.52
C SER A 397 -11.97 -25.63 33.68
N GLN A 398 -11.51 -24.65 32.90
CA GLN A 398 -11.90 -23.24 33.05
C GLN A 398 -12.94 -22.80 32.03
N LEU A 399 -12.93 -23.38 30.83
CA LEU A 399 -13.81 -22.99 29.73
C LEU A 399 -14.92 -24.01 29.44
N GLY A 400 -14.92 -25.17 30.11
CA GLY A 400 -16.01 -26.15 30.03
C GLY A 400 -16.14 -26.87 28.69
N PHE A 401 -15.07 -26.91 27.88
CA PHE A 401 -15.09 -27.66 26.62
C PHE A 401 -15.14 -29.17 26.86
N ASN A 402 -15.75 -29.90 25.91
CA ASN A 402 -15.83 -31.35 25.97
C ASN A 402 -14.46 -31.98 25.73
N LYS A 403 -14.03 -32.85 26.66
CA LYS A 403 -12.75 -33.58 26.62
C LYS A 403 -12.43 -34.26 25.28
N ASN A 404 -13.45 -34.68 24.52
CA ASN A 404 -13.24 -35.35 23.22
C ASN A 404 -12.94 -34.38 22.05
N GLU A 405 -13.31 -33.11 22.17
CA GLU A 405 -13.20 -32.11 21.09
C GLU A 405 -12.07 -31.09 21.33
N VAL A 406 -11.57 -31.04 22.56
CA VAL A 406 -10.55 -30.08 23.01
C VAL A 406 -9.21 -30.23 22.27
N HIS A 407 -8.92 -31.43 21.75
CA HIS A 407 -7.65 -31.75 21.11
C HIS A 407 -7.29 -30.79 19.96
N HIS A 408 -8.25 -30.53 19.06
CA HIS A 408 -8.03 -29.65 17.91
C HIS A 408 -7.74 -28.20 18.33
N PHE A 409 -8.43 -27.71 19.36
CA PHE A 409 -8.21 -26.36 19.87
C PHE A 409 -6.86 -26.22 20.57
N ALA A 410 -6.45 -27.23 21.35
CA ALA A 410 -5.14 -27.26 22.00
C ALA A 410 -3.99 -27.30 20.97
N GLU A 411 -4.15 -28.04 19.86
CA GLU A 411 -3.18 -28.07 18.76
C GLU A 411 -2.96 -26.70 18.11
N GLU A 412 -4.01 -25.89 17.95
CA GLU A 412 -3.86 -24.55 17.37
C GLU A 412 -3.09 -23.60 18.29
N MET A 413 -3.18 -23.80 19.61
CA MET A 413 -2.64 -22.88 20.62
C MET A 413 -1.27 -23.29 21.18
N GLU A 414 -0.86 -24.56 21.06
CA GLU A 414 0.41 -25.06 21.65
C GLU A 414 1.65 -24.29 21.16
N HIS A 415 1.62 -23.78 19.93
CA HIS A 415 2.74 -23.05 19.31
C HIS A 415 2.93 -21.62 19.86
N VAL A 416 1.93 -21.10 20.57
CA VAL A 416 1.90 -19.72 21.08
C VAL A 416 2.34 -19.64 22.54
N LEU A 417 2.64 -20.78 23.18
CA LEU A 417 3.00 -20.82 24.59
C LEU A 417 4.41 -20.25 24.84
N THR A 418 4.47 -18.98 25.25
CA THR A 418 5.69 -18.34 25.79
C THR A 418 5.95 -18.83 27.21
N ASP A 419 7.17 -18.64 27.71
CA ASP A 419 7.54 -19.05 29.08
C ASP A 419 6.69 -18.32 30.15
N GLU A 420 6.23 -17.09 29.87
CA GLU A 420 5.30 -16.33 30.71
C GLU A 420 3.88 -16.93 30.70
N LEU A 421 3.40 -17.34 29.52
CA LEU A 421 2.08 -17.97 29.37
C LEU A 421 2.03 -19.34 30.06
N ASP A 422 3.11 -20.13 29.94
CA ASP A 422 3.26 -21.43 30.62
C ASP A 422 3.14 -21.27 32.14
N SER A 423 3.85 -20.30 32.74
CA SER A 423 3.74 -20.03 34.18
C SER A 423 2.34 -19.57 34.59
N THR A 424 1.71 -18.72 33.77
CA THR A 424 0.38 -18.19 34.07
C THR A 424 -0.69 -19.30 34.01
N LEU A 425 -0.65 -20.14 32.96
CA LEU A 425 -1.58 -21.27 32.83
C LEU A 425 -1.36 -22.30 33.95
N SER A 426 -0.10 -22.61 34.26
CA SER A 426 0.22 -23.54 35.35
C SER A 426 -0.32 -23.03 36.69
N GLN A 427 -0.15 -21.74 36.99
CA GLN A 427 -0.66 -21.11 38.21
C GLN A 427 -2.20 -21.10 38.26
N MET A 428 -2.87 -20.78 37.15
CA MET A 428 -4.34 -20.80 37.06
C MET A 428 -4.93 -22.21 37.24
N LEU A 429 -4.18 -23.23 36.83
CA LEU A 429 -4.55 -24.64 36.95
C LEU A 429 -4.08 -25.29 38.26
N GLN A 430 -3.46 -24.54 39.17
CA GLN A 430 -2.89 -25.03 40.43
C GLN A 430 -1.82 -26.12 40.25
N ASP A 431 -0.92 -25.93 39.27
CA ASP A 431 0.18 -26.83 38.92
C ASP A 431 -0.25 -28.30 38.74
N PRO A 432 -1.07 -28.59 37.70
CA PRO A 432 -1.59 -29.94 37.49
C PRO A 432 -0.48 -30.91 37.08
N ASP A 433 -0.45 -32.08 37.71
CA ASP A 433 0.44 -33.18 37.34
C ASP A 433 -0.09 -34.00 36.14
N TYR A 434 -1.40 -33.96 35.89
CA TYR A 434 -2.06 -34.76 34.85
C TYR A 434 -2.96 -33.92 33.94
N ASP A 435 -3.06 -34.32 32.67
CA ASP A 435 -4.01 -33.78 31.71
C ASP A 435 -5.42 -34.36 31.92
N PRO A 436 -6.47 -33.83 31.24
CA PRO A 436 -7.84 -34.36 31.38
C PRO A 436 -7.95 -35.84 31.01
N HIS A 437 -7.02 -36.35 30.20
CA HIS A 437 -6.93 -37.75 29.76
C HIS A 437 -6.05 -38.63 30.66
N GLN A 438 -5.65 -38.14 31.84
CA GLN A 438 -4.82 -38.85 32.83
C GLN A 438 -3.39 -39.16 32.34
N ARG A 439 -2.83 -38.33 31.45
CA ARG A 439 -1.42 -38.41 31.05
C ARG A 439 -0.60 -37.39 31.82
N GLU A 440 0.61 -37.77 32.22
CA GLU A 440 1.51 -36.93 33.01
C GLU A 440 1.92 -35.67 32.25
N ILE A 441 1.81 -34.49 32.86
CA ILE A 441 2.28 -33.26 32.23
C ILE A 441 3.81 -33.17 32.41
N PRO A 442 4.62 -33.12 31.32
CA PRO A 442 6.06 -33.04 31.44
C PRO A 442 6.48 -31.87 32.32
N LYS A 443 7.38 -32.11 33.28
CA LYS A 443 7.87 -31.06 34.17
C LYS A 443 8.65 -30.02 33.38
N ARG A 444 8.55 -28.77 33.82
CA ARG A 444 9.34 -27.68 33.26
C ARG A 444 10.82 -28.02 33.39
N THR A 445 11.52 -28.16 32.28
CA THR A 445 12.98 -28.15 32.28
C THR A 445 13.41 -26.78 32.81
N ARG A 446 13.85 -26.72 34.07
CA ARG A 446 14.55 -25.52 34.57
C ARG A 446 15.67 -25.26 33.58
N LYS A 447 15.73 -24.05 33.02
CA LYS A 447 16.98 -23.59 32.43
C LYS A 447 18.02 -23.81 33.50
N SER A 448 19.07 -24.58 33.20
CA SER A 448 20.31 -24.43 33.94
C SER A 448 20.63 -22.95 33.85
N ASP A 449 20.44 -22.25 34.97
CA ASP A 449 20.88 -20.87 35.14
C ASP A 449 22.41 -20.90 34.98
N GLY A 450 22.84 -20.72 33.74
CA GLY A 450 24.23 -20.43 33.42
C GLY A 450 24.46 -18.99 33.82
N CYS A 451 25.24 -18.81 34.88
CA CYS A 451 26.00 -17.59 35.15
C CYS A 451 26.70 -17.05 33.90
#